data_AF-A0A534VZP0-F1
#
_entry.id   AF-A0A534VZP0-F1
#
_cell.length_a   1.000
_cell.length_b   1.000
_cell.length_c   1.000
_cell.angle_alpha   90.00
_cell.angle_beta   90.00
_cell.angle_gamma   90.00
#
_symmetry.space_group_name_H-M   'P 1'
#
loop_
_entity.id
_entity.type
_entity.pdbx_description
1 polymer ?
#
loop_
_entity_poly.entity_id
_entity_poly.type
_entity_poly.pdbx_seq_one_letter_code
_entity_poly.pdbx_strand_id
1 'polypeptide(L)'
;MTRDSLRAAALGLVMVAAALATDHPIVGDRLVLTDPSTPARRTVRFRAARDPAIDPRAAADPRSMGAILEIAGSGAGDGATGTISLDPGRWTGLGHPAGAAGYRWDDRAATNGVRRIMFRTGAKNRGLLVVTGGGAAWPYRVTQPQGPIDVRFTVGTGDVYCAHFTSFSRNAPP
;
A
#
# COMPACT_ATOMS: atom_id res chain seq x y z
N MET A 1 17.17 -47.64 49.87
CA MET A 1 17.92 -46.69 49.02
C MET A 1 17.23 -46.64 47.66
N THR A 2 16.93 -45.41 47.26
CA THR A 2 16.13 -44.94 46.12
C THR A 2 16.77 -45.22 44.75
N ARG A 3 15.96 -45.44 43.70
CA ARG A 3 15.74 -44.49 42.57
C ARG A 3 14.96 -45.13 41.42
N ASP A 4 13.68 -44.81 41.35
CA ASP A 4 12.89 -44.78 40.11
C ASP A 4 13.47 -43.74 39.14
N SER A 5 13.57 -44.10 37.87
CA SER A 5 14.04 -43.22 36.79
C SER A 5 12.90 -42.93 35.82
N LEU A 6 12.14 -41.87 36.08
CA LEU A 6 11.18 -41.31 35.12
C LEU A 6 11.91 -40.42 34.11
N ARG A 7 11.94 -40.85 32.85
CA ARG A 7 12.38 -40.04 31.71
C ARG A 7 11.24 -39.08 31.32
N ALA A 8 11.40 -37.80 31.61
CA ALA A 8 10.51 -36.76 31.12
C ALA A 8 10.93 -36.34 29.69
N ALA A 9 10.06 -36.56 28.71
CA ALA A 9 10.19 -35.99 27.37
C ALA A 9 9.59 -34.58 27.36
N ALA A 10 10.40 -33.56 27.11
CA ALA A 10 9.93 -32.18 26.98
C ALA A 10 9.49 -31.92 25.53
N LEU A 11 8.18 -31.74 25.30
CA LEU A 11 7.67 -31.16 24.05
C LEU A 11 7.90 -29.64 24.09
N GLY A 12 8.74 -29.14 23.18
CA GLY A 12 8.93 -27.70 22.97
C GLY A 12 7.75 -27.09 22.22
N LEU A 13 7.06 -26.14 22.84
CA LEU A 13 6.00 -25.34 22.23
C LEU A 13 6.66 -24.23 21.40
N VAL A 14 6.61 -24.33 20.07
CA VAL A 14 7.03 -23.24 19.18
C VAL A 14 5.89 -22.22 19.09
N MET A 15 6.00 -21.10 19.81
CA MET A 15 5.11 -19.95 19.60
C MET A 15 5.52 -19.23 18.32
N VAL A 16 4.72 -19.38 17.27
CA VAL A 16 4.80 -18.53 16.09
C VAL A 16 4.06 -17.23 16.42
N ALA A 17 4.81 -16.15 16.66
CA ALA A 17 4.24 -14.82 16.80
C ALA A 17 3.75 -14.35 15.42
N ALA A 18 2.44 -14.29 15.21
CA ALA A 18 1.88 -13.58 14.08
C ALA A 18 2.13 -12.08 14.30
N ALA A 19 2.95 -11.46 13.46
CA ALA A 19 3.08 -10.01 13.44
C ALA A 19 1.70 -9.40 13.14
N LEU A 20 1.15 -8.63 14.08
CA LEU A 20 -0.11 -7.94 13.86
C LEU A 20 0.11 -6.91 12.75
N ALA A 21 -0.77 -6.92 11.75
CA ALA A 21 -0.83 -5.82 10.80
C ALA A 21 -1.13 -4.54 11.57
N THR A 22 -0.23 -3.56 11.47
CA THR A 22 -0.39 -2.25 12.08
C THR A 22 -1.07 -1.35 11.05
N ASP A 23 -2.33 -1.05 11.31
CA ASP A 23 -3.10 -0.12 10.50
C ASP A 23 -2.73 1.33 10.87
N HIS A 24 -2.28 2.08 9.88
CA HIS A 24 -1.93 3.49 9.95
C HIS A 24 -3.00 4.29 9.19
N PRO A 25 -4.07 4.75 9.88
CA PRO A 25 -5.08 5.59 9.23
C PRO A 25 -4.44 6.92 8.82
N ILE A 26 -4.57 7.26 7.54
CA ILE A 26 -4.08 8.49 6.94
C ILE A 26 -5.25 9.27 6.34
N VAL A 27 -5.16 10.60 6.37
CA VAL A 27 -6.28 11.47 5.98
C VAL A 27 -6.58 11.34 4.48
N GLY A 28 -5.54 11.34 3.65
CA GLY A 28 -5.69 11.48 2.20
C GLY A 28 -6.03 12.92 1.80
N ASP A 29 -5.21 13.54 0.95
CA ASP A 29 -5.47 14.90 0.44
C ASP A 29 -6.32 14.88 -0.83
N ARG A 30 -6.07 13.88 -1.69
CA ARG A 30 -6.65 13.85 -3.04
C ARG A 30 -6.61 12.45 -3.62
N LEU A 31 -7.74 12.06 -4.20
CA LEU A 31 -7.87 10.90 -5.08
C LEU A 31 -8.45 11.33 -6.43
N VAL A 32 -7.81 10.87 -7.50
CA VAL A 32 -8.30 10.97 -8.87
C VAL A 32 -8.30 9.57 -9.46
N LEU A 33 -9.48 9.11 -9.89
CA LEU A 33 -9.69 7.87 -10.60
C LEU A 33 -10.49 8.18 -11.87
N THR A 34 -10.02 7.70 -13.01
CA THR A 34 -10.74 7.86 -14.27
C THR A 34 -10.73 6.57 -15.08
N ASP A 35 -11.89 6.16 -15.54
CA ASP A 35 -12.08 5.01 -16.43
C ASP A 35 -12.83 5.44 -17.70
N PRO A 36 -12.18 6.15 -18.63
CA PRO A 36 -12.79 6.47 -19.91
C PRO A 36 -12.91 5.21 -20.79
N SER A 37 -13.75 5.26 -21.82
CA SER A 37 -13.95 4.15 -22.77
C SER A 37 -12.67 3.64 -23.43
N THR A 38 -11.64 4.48 -23.53
CA THR A 38 -10.29 4.09 -23.99
C THR A 38 -9.41 3.68 -22.80
N PRO A 39 -9.07 2.39 -22.62
CA PRO A 39 -8.33 1.93 -21.44
C PRO A 39 -6.96 2.60 -21.24
N ALA A 40 -6.27 2.93 -22.34
CA ALA A 40 -4.98 3.61 -22.30
C ALA A 40 -5.03 5.02 -21.66
N ARG A 41 -6.22 5.61 -21.53
CA ARG A 41 -6.43 6.93 -20.91
C ARG A 41 -6.86 6.86 -19.45
N ARG A 42 -6.91 5.66 -18.85
CA ARG A 42 -7.13 5.51 -17.41
C ARG A 42 -6.07 6.25 -16.61
N THR A 43 -6.47 6.79 -15.47
CA THR A 43 -5.55 7.48 -14.57
C THR A 43 -5.85 7.13 -13.13
N VAL A 44 -4.77 7.00 -12.34
CA VAL A 44 -4.84 7.00 -10.89
C VAL A 44 -3.85 8.02 -10.35
N ARG A 45 -4.33 8.85 -9.44
CA ARG A 45 -3.48 9.71 -8.62
C ARG A 45 -4.03 9.79 -7.21
N PHE A 46 -3.32 9.17 -6.28
CA PHE A 46 -3.53 9.32 -4.86
C PHE A 46 -2.42 10.17 -4.24
N ARG A 47 -2.79 11.00 -3.27
CA ARG A 47 -1.86 11.79 -2.48
C ARG A 47 -2.36 11.92 -1.05
N ALA A 48 -1.51 11.57 -0.10
CA ALA A 48 -1.58 11.98 1.30
C ALA A 48 -0.24 12.64 1.67
N ALA A 49 -0.27 13.87 2.14
CA ALA A 49 0.94 14.63 2.46
C ALA A 49 0.78 15.40 3.74
N ARG A 50 1.91 15.63 4.40
CA ARG A 50 1.95 16.25 5.72
C ARG A 50 1.10 15.45 6.73
N ASP A 51 1.06 14.14 6.57
CA ASP A 51 0.35 13.24 7.47
C ASP A 51 1.34 12.65 8.49
N PRO A 52 1.10 12.82 9.80
CA PRO A 52 2.00 12.30 10.84
C PRO A 52 1.97 10.77 10.97
N ALA A 53 0.92 10.09 10.49
CA ALA A 53 0.87 8.63 10.52
C ALA A 53 1.78 7.99 9.46
N ILE A 54 2.25 8.76 8.47
CA ILE A 54 3.18 8.29 7.45
C ILE A 54 4.63 8.42 7.96
N ASP A 55 5.18 7.34 8.54
CA ASP A 55 6.62 7.23 8.87
C ASP A 55 7.28 6.00 8.22
N PRO A 56 7.94 6.17 7.07
CA PRO A 56 8.66 5.09 6.39
C PRO A 56 9.80 4.45 7.18
N ARG A 57 10.30 5.11 8.23
CA ARG A 57 11.38 4.57 9.07
C ARG A 57 10.86 3.59 10.11
N ALA A 58 9.57 3.67 10.43
CA ALA A 58 8.89 2.76 11.33
C ALA A 58 8.34 1.52 10.61
N ALA A 59 8.15 1.60 9.29
CA ALA A 59 7.69 0.50 8.46
C ALA A 59 8.81 -0.47 8.07
N ALA A 60 8.44 -1.69 7.68
CA ALA A 60 9.35 -2.62 7.02
C ALA A 60 10.01 -2.03 5.75
N ASP A 61 11.21 -2.50 5.38
CA ASP A 61 11.90 -2.05 4.17
C ASP A 61 11.29 -2.72 2.91
N PRO A 62 10.62 -1.96 2.02
CA PRO A 62 10.00 -2.52 0.83
C PRO A 62 11.01 -3.03 -0.21
N ARG A 63 12.29 -2.66 -0.12
CA ARG A 63 13.35 -3.22 -0.99
C ARG A 63 13.64 -4.70 -0.68
N SER A 64 13.31 -5.14 0.53
CA SER A 64 13.47 -6.54 0.96
C SER A 64 12.14 -7.28 0.92
N MET A 65 11.06 -6.62 1.34
CA MET A 65 9.77 -7.27 1.57
C MET A 65 8.74 -7.01 0.47
N GLY A 66 8.96 -6.00 -0.37
CA GLY A 66 7.96 -5.52 -1.32
C GLY A 66 6.83 -4.77 -0.63
N ALA A 67 5.79 -4.51 -1.41
CA ALA A 67 4.57 -3.87 -0.92
C ALA A 67 3.37 -4.30 -1.77
N ILE A 68 2.17 -3.95 -1.29
CA ILE A 68 0.90 -4.18 -1.96
C ILE A 68 0.14 -2.86 -2.04
N LEU A 69 -0.50 -2.62 -3.17
CA LEU A 69 -1.49 -1.56 -3.33
C LEU A 69 -2.86 -2.16 -3.64
N GLU A 70 -3.88 -1.66 -2.96
CA GLU A 70 -5.28 -1.93 -3.25
C GLU A 70 -6.06 -0.62 -3.23
N ILE A 71 -6.89 -0.41 -4.25
CA ILE A 71 -7.86 0.69 -4.31
C ILE A 71 -9.19 0.08 -4.69
N ALA A 72 -10.19 0.20 -3.83
CA ALA A 72 -11.49 -0.43 -3.99
C ALA A 72 -12.60 0.49 -3.50
N GLY A 73 -13.71 0.54 -4.25
CA GLY A 73 -14.95 1.06 -3.70
C GLY A 73 -15.62 0.05 -2.79
N SER A 74 -16.43 0.58 -1.88
CA SER A 74 -17.07 -0.19 -0.82
C SER A 74 -18.45 -0.73 -1.20
N GLY A 75 -19.03 -0.25 -2.31
CA GLY A 75 -20.35 -0.64 -2.81
C GLY A 75 -20.34 -1.83 -3.77
N ALA A 76 -21.47 -2.52 -3.88
CA ALA A 76 -21.65 -3.59 -4.85
C ALA A 76 -21.55 -3.03 -6.29
N GLY A 77 -20.63 -3.57 -7.08
CA GLY A 77 -20.35 -3.11 -8.44
C GLY A 77 -19.49 -1.85 -8.53
N ASP A 78 -18.91 -1.41 -7.40
CA ASP A 78 -17.81 -0.46 -7.44
C ASP A 78 -16.56 -1.07 -8.06
N GLY A 79 -15.71 -0.20 -8.59
CA GLY A 79 -14.42 -0.58 -9.12
C GLY A 79 -13.48 -1.04 -8.01
N ALA A 80 -12.64 -2.01 -8.35
CA ALA A 80 -11.54 -2.45 -7.51
C ALA A 80 -10.32 -2.75 -8.38
N THR A 81 -9.14 -2.50 -7.83
CA THR A 81 -7.89 -2.95 -8.46
C THR A 81 -7.60 -4.42 -8.22
N GLY A 82 -8.19 -4.99 -7.15
CA GLY A 82 -7.61 -6.15 -6.49
C GLY A 82 -6.22 -5.83 -5.91
N THR A 83 -5.49 -6.87 -5.52
CA THR A 83 -4.13 -6.76 -5.00
C THR A 83 -3.12 -6.49 -6.12
N ILE A 84 -2.44 -5.35 -6.06
CA ILE A 84 -1.31 -5.05 -6.93
C ILE A 84 -0.01 -5.28 -6.15
N SER A 85 0.74 -6.32 -6.53
CA SER A 85 2.07 -6.58 -5.96
C SER A 85 3.10 -5.58 -6.51
N LEU A 86 3.93 -5.05 -5.62
CA LEU A 86 4.97 -4.06 -5.90
C LEU A 86 6.33 -4.68 -5.61
N ASP A 87 6.98 -5.11 -6.69
CA ASP A 87 8.23 -5.86 -6.67
C ASP A 87 9.32 -5.15 -5.83
N PRO A 88 9.99 -5.86 -4.89
CA PRO A 88 11.10 -5.35 -4.08
C PRO A 88 12.21 -4.70 -4.90
N GLY A 89 12.59 -5.29 -6.03
CA GLY A 89 13.68 -4.85 -6.91
C GLY A 89 13.43 -3.53 -7.64
N ARG A 90 12.20 -2.99 -7.56
CA ARG A 90 11.84 -1.68 -8.13
C ARG A 90 11.83 -0.57 -7.09
N TRP A 91 12.08 -0.88 -5.82
CA TRP A 91 12.20 0.10 -4.76
C TRP A 91 13.61 0.68 -4.68
N THR A 92 13.69 2.00 -4.52
CA THR A 92 14.91 2.75 -4.25
C THR A 92 14.79 3.38 -2.87
N GLY A 93 15.78 3.14 -2.00
CA GLY A 93 15.89 3.83 -0.72
C GLY A 93 16.35 5.27 -0.92
N LEU A 94 15.70 6.21 -0.23
CA LEU A 94 15.98 7.63 -0.28
C LEU A 94 16.79 8.05 0.96
N GLY A 95 17.60 9.11 0.83
CA GLY A 95 18.41 9.65 1.92
C GLY A 95 19.73 8.91 2.13
N HIS A 96 20.44 9.28 3.19
CA HIS A 96 21.73 8.70 3.59
C HIS A 96 21.70 8.38 5.09
N PRO A 97 21.75 7.10 5.50
CA PRO A 97 21.81 5.90 4.66
C PRO A 97 20.53 5.69 3.81
N ALA A 98 20.62 4.86 2.77
CA ALA A 98 19.49 4.61 1.87
C ALA A 98 18.30 3.99 2.64
N GLY A 99 17.14 4.66 2.57
CA GLY A 99 15.93 4.32 3.33
C GLY A 99 15.65 5.30 4.48
N ALA A 100 16.65 6.08 4.92
CA ALA A 100 16.49 7.04 6.03
C ALA A 100 15.47 8.15 5.74
N ALA A 101 15.28 8.49 4.46
CA ALA A 101 14.24 9.43 4.03
C ALA A 101 13.01 8.74 3.42
N GLY A 102 12.92 7.41 3.49
CA GLY A 102 11.88 6.58 2.91
C GLY A 102 12.25 6.02 1.54
N TYR A 103 11.25 5.79 0.68
CA TYR A 103 11.37 4.93 -0.49
C TYR A 103 10.61 5.47 -1.71
N ARG A 104 11.13 5.10 -2.88
CA ARG A 104 10.50 5.36 -4.18
C ARG A 104 10.38 4.05 -4.96
N TRP A 105 9.20 3.76 -5.47
CA TRP A 105 8.98 2.68 -6.43
C TRP A 105 8.76 3.28 -7.81
N ASP A 106 9.37 2.70 -8.84
CA ASP A 106 9.17 3.14 -10.24
C ASP A 106 8.98 1.95 -11.17
N ASP A 107 7.99 2.07 -12.05
CA ASP A 107 7.87 1.27 -13.25
C ASP A 107 7.47 2.16 -14.43
N ARG A 108 8.44 2.51 -15.27
CA ARG A 108 8.22 3.39 -16.42
C ARG A 108 7.25 2.79 -17.44
N ALA A 109 7.22 1.47 -17.53
CA ALA A 109 6.33 0.75 -18.44
C ALA A 109 4.90 0.61 -17.88
N ALA A 110 4.68 0.90 -16.59
CA ALA A 110 3.41 0.74 -15.88
C ALA A 110 2.77 -0.64 -16.15
N THR A 111 3.57 -1.71 -16.00
CA THR A 111 3.20 -3.10 -16.32
C THR A 111 1.99 -3.61 -15.54
N ASN A 112 1.78 -3.09 -14.33
CA ASN A 112 0.62 -3.36 -13.48
C ASN A 112 -0.28 -2.11 -13.31
N GLY A 113 -0.11 -1.12 -14.17
CA GLY A 113 -0.81 0.17 -14.12
C GLY A 113 -0.27 1.15 -13.05
N VAL A 114 0.55 0.72 -12.09
CA VAL A 114 1.26 1.66 -11.21
C VAL A 114 2.53 2.11 -11.91
N ARG A 115 2.78 3.43 -11.93
CA ARG A 115 3.99 3.99 -12.54
C ARG A 115 5.00 4.43 -11.50
N ARG A 116 4.53 5.01 -10.40
CA ARG A 116 5.39 5.52 -9.34
C ARG A 116 4.67 5.55 -8.00
N ILE A 117 5.40 5.17 -6.96
CA ILE A 117 5.03 5.42 -5.57
C ILE A 117 6.14 6.21 -4.88
N MET A 118 5.76 7.24 -4.14
CA MET A 118 6.65 7.94 -3.21
C MET A 118 6.12 7.74 -1.81
N PHE A 119 6.88 7.05 -0.97
CA PHE A 119 6.57 6.79 0.43
C PHE A 119 7.73 7.31 1.27
N ARG A 120 7.66 8.57 1.69
CA ARG A 120 8.82 9.28 2.23
C ARG A 120 8.49 10.14 3.44
N THR A 121 9.49 10.35 4.29
CA THR A 121 9.40 11.35 5.36
C THR A 121 9.33 12.74 4.73
N GLY A 122 8.43 13.58 5.24
CA GLY A 122 8.30 14.98 4.81
C GLY A 122 8.74 15.95 5.89
N ALA A 123 8.54 17.25 5.62
CA ALA A 123 8.93 18.30 6.55
C ALA A 123 8.24 18.14 7.92
N LYS A 124 8.97 18.45 9.00
CA LYS A 124 8.48 18.34 10.39
C LYS A 124 7.96 16.94 10.75
N ASN A 125 8.58 15.89 10.20
CA ASN A 125 8.17 14.48 10.36
C ASN A 125 6.72 14.21 9.92
N ARG A 126 6.21 14.98 8.96
CA ARG A 126 4.91 14.73 8.37
C ARG A 126 5.08 14.12 6.99
N GLY A 127 4.80 12.84 6.88
CA GLY A 127 5.13 12.03 5.70
C GLY A 127 4.31 12.33 4.46
N LEU A 128 4.72 11.64 3.39
CA LEU A 128 4.13 11.71 2.06
C LEU A 128 3.95 10.30 1.52
N LEU A 129 2.72 9.96 1.14
CA LEU A 129 2.39 8.81 0.30
C LEU A 129 1.72 9.32 -0.98
N VAL A 130 2.34 9.05 -2.12
CA VAL A 130 1.81 9.39 -3.45
C VAL A 130 1.85 8.16 -4.32
N VAL A 131 0.73 7.87 -4.98
CA VAL A 131 0.62 6.83 -6.00
C VAL A 131 0.24 7.51 -7.31
N THR A 132 0.95 7.20 -8.39
CA THR A 132 0.60 7.63 -9.74
C THR A 132 0.67 6.46 -10.70
N GLY A 133 -0.26 6.43 -11.65
CA GLY A 133 -0.40 5.33 -12.57
C GLY A 133 -1.55 5.57 -13.55
N GLY A 134 -1.99 4.49 -14.18
CA GLY A 134 -3.04 4.50 -15.19
C GLY A 134 -2.68 3.61 -16.38
N GLY A 135 -3.28 3.92 -17.52
CA GLY A 135 -3.10 3.17 -18.76
C GLY A 135 -3.89 1.85 -18.79
N ALA A 136 -3.70 1.10 -19.88
CA ALA A 136 -4.50 -0.09 -20.15
C ALA A 136 -4.29 -1.22 -19.13
N ALA A 137 -3.12 -1.27 -18.50
CA ALA A 137 -2.78 -2.22 -17.44
C ALA A 137 -3.37 -1.83 -16.07
N TRP A 138 -3.92 -0.61 -15.91
CA TRP A 138 -4.60 -0.24 -14.68
C TRP A 138 -5.94 -0.99 -14.56
N PRO A 139 -6.10 -1.83 -13.52
CA PRO A 139 -7.21 -2.78 -13.45
C PRO A 139 -8.52 -2.14 -12.97
N TYR A 140 -8.48 -0.96 -12.34
CA TYR A 140 -9.66 -0.30 -11.80
C TYR A 140 -10.62 0.09 -12.93
N ARG A 141 -11.81 -0.50 -12.91
CA ARG A 141 -12.90 -0.28 -13.86
C ARG A 141 -14.18 0.04 -13.12
N VAL A 142 -14.97 0.95 -13.64
CA VAL A 142 -16.25 1.34 -13.03
C VAL A 142 -17.39 1.04 -13.99
N THR A 143 -18.49 0.50 -13.46
CA THR A 143 -19.70 0.22 -14.25
C THR A 143 -20.86 1.14 -13.89
N GLN A 144 -20.68 1.96 -12.85
CA GLN A 144 -21.68 2.84 -12.27
C GLN A 144 -20.99 4.02 -11.55
N PRO A 145 -21.73 5.08 -11.18
CA PRO A 145 -21.26 6.10 -10.25
C PRO A 145 -20.72 5.45 -8.97
N GLN A 146 -19.57 5.92 -8.51
CA GLN A 146 -18.84 5.25 -7.45
C GLN A 146 -19.18 5.81 -6.07
N GLY A 147 -19.28 4.90 -5.09
CA GLY A 147 -19.41 5.25 -3.68
C GLY A 147 -18.07 5.64 -3.03
N PRO A 148 -17.98 5.55 -1.68
CA PRO A 148 -16.74 5.75 -0.97
C PRO A 148 -15.65 4.77 -1.41
N ILE A 149 -14.43 5.29 -1.54
CA ILE A 149 -13.25 4.53 -2.00
C ILE A 149 -12.22 4.41 -0.88
N ASP A 150 -11.74 3.18 -0.68
CA ASP A 150 -10.63 2.87 0.21
C ASP A 150 -9.33 2.74 -0.60
N VAL A 151 -8.25 3.30 -0.06
CA VAL A 151 -6.88 3.13 -0.55
C VAL A 151 -6.09 2.45 0.55
N ARG A 152 -5.53 1.28 0.26
CA ARG A 152 -4.70 0.50 1.18
C ARG A 152 -3.32 0.30 0.56
N PHE A 153 -2.29 0.79 1.22
CA PHE A 153 -0.90 0.56 0.86
C PHE A 153 -0.22 -0.24 1.97
N THR A 154 0.09 -1.51 1.71
CA THR A 154 0.69 -2.41 2.69
C THR A 154 2.18 -2.57 2.39
N VAL A 155 3.04 -2.34 3.39
CA VAL A 155 4.48 -2.55 3.26
C VAL A 155 4.88 -3.82 4.01
N GLY A 156 5.58 -4.71 3.31
CA GLY A 156 5.87 -6.05 3.82
C GLY A 156 4.60 -6.81 4.20
N THR A 157 4.58 -7.38 5.41
CA THR A 157 3.47 -8.22 5.90
C THR A 157 2.57 -7.55 6.93
N GLY A 158 2.85 -6.30 7.31
CA GLY A 158 2.24 -5.73 8.51
C GLY A 158 1.81 -4.27 8.43
N ASP A 159 2.57 -3.36 7.81
CA ASP A 159 2.25 -1.94 7.89
C ASP A 159 1.26 -1.52 6.82
N VAL A 160 0.03 -1.20 7.20
CA VAL A 160 -1.04 -0.84 6.26
C VAL A 160 -1.42 0.63 6.39
N TYR A 161 -1.13 1.42 5.37
CA TYR A 161 -1.54 2.83 5.30
C TYR A 161 -2.90 2.92 4.61
N CYS A 162 -3.93 3.31 5.36
CA CYS A 162 -5.32 3.31 4.90
C CYS A 162 -5.90 4.72 4.79
N ALA A 163 -6.44 5.08 3.63
CA ALA A 163 -7.22 6.31 3.45
C ALA A 163 -8.63 5.97 2.97
N HIS A 164 -9.63 6.68 3.51
CA HIS A 164 -11.03 6.56 3.11
C HIS A 164 -11.51 7.85 2.47
N PHE A 165 -12.01 7.77 1.23
CA PHE A 165 -12.48 8.93 0.46
C PHE A 165 -13.99 8.84 0.24
N THR A 166 -14.73 9.76 0.86
CA THR A 166 -16.15 10.02 0.55
C THR A 166 -16.33 11.14 -0.48
N SER A 167 -15.26 11.85 -0.84
CA SER A 167 -15.24 12.85 -1.91
C SER A 167 -13.94 12.76 -2.71
N PHE A 168 -14.03 12.91 -4.03
CA PHE A 168 -12.91 12.78 -4.95
C PHE A 168 -13.09 13.67 -6.18
N SER A 169 -11.99 14.08 -6.81
CA SER A 169 -12.06 15.05 -7.92
C SER A 169 -12.70 14.48 -9.19
N ARG A 170 -12.65 13.16 -9.38
CA ARG A 170 -13.31 12.41 -10.47
C ARG A 170 -13.51 10.96 -10.03
N ASN A 171 -14.68 10.40 -10.34
CA ASN A 171 -14.95 8.96 -10.38
C ASN A 171 -16.30 8.74 -11.09
N ALA A 172 -16.30 8.93 -12.41
CA ALA A 172 -17.47 8.71 -13.25
C ALA A 172 -17.12 7.74 -14.39
N PRO A 173 -18.03 6.84 -14.79
CA PRO A 173 -17.94 6.14 -16.08
C PRO A 173 -17.92 7.16 -17.25
N PRO A 174 -17.52 6.71 -18.47
CA PRO A 174 -17.48 7.59 -19.64
C PRO A 174 -18.83 8.20 -19.99
#